data_AF-A0A6H9SJL1-F1
#
_entry.id   AF-A0A6H9SJL1-F1
#
_cell.length_a   1.000
_cell.length_b   1.000
_cell.length_c   1.000
_cell.angle_alpha   90.00
_cell.angle_beta   90.00
_cell.angle_gamma   90.00
#
_symmetry.space_group_name_H-M   'P 1'
#
loop_
_entity.id
_entity.type
_entity.pdbx_description
1 polymer ?
#
loop_
_entity_poly.entity_id
_entity_poly.type
_entity_poly.pdbx_seq_one_letter_code
_entity_poly.pdbx_strand_id
1 'polypeptide(L)'
;GIAKLPEPSQVQLRSGAKLSNAILMDWKDRFIAAYDVELQAFIDGVRAGQVGGPSAWDGFAAAVAADACVQAQQSGQIVKVELPERPRFYG
;
A
#
# COMPACT_ATOMS: atom_id res chain seq x y z
N GLY A 1 15.34 6.36 9.33
CA GLY A 1 15.68 5.86 7.99
C GLY A 1 14.58 6.29 7.03
N ILE A 2 14.89 6.54 5.76
CA ILE A 2 13.89 6.91 4.75
C ILE A 2 13.55 5.64 3.96
N ALA A 3 12.27 5.26 3.95
CA ALA A 3 11.76 4.23 3.05
C ALA A 3 11.32 4.89 1.74
N LYS A 4 11.80 4.39 0.60
CA LYS A 4 11.43 4.89 -0.74
C LYS A 4 10.88 3.75 -1.57
N LEU A 5 9.70 3.94 -2.17
CA LEU A 5 9.18 3.04 -3.20
C LEU A 5 9.93 3.27 -4.52
N PRO A 6 10.16 2.20 -5.33
CA PRO A 6 10.65 2.37 -6.69
C PRO A 6 9.74 3.32 -7.48
N GLU A 7 10.36 4.24 -8.23
CA GLU A 7 9.62 5.10 -9.14
C GLU A 7 9.08 4.28 -10.32
N PRO A 8 7.85 4.52 -10.79
CA PRO A 8 7.36 3.87 -12.01
C PRO A 8 8.25 4.21 -13.19
N SER A 9 8.34 3.27 -14.13
CA SER A 9 9.06 3.47 -15.38
C SER A 9 8.53 4.70 -16.12
N GLN A 10 9.43 5.64 -16.45
CA GLN A 10 9.13 6.81 -17.25
C GLN A 10 10.14 6.97 -18.38
N VAL A 11 9.75 7.72 -19.41
CA VAL A 11 10.64 8.06 -20.53
C VAL A 11 11.78 8.93 -20.01
N GLN A 12 13.02 8.51 -20.28
CA GLN A 12 14.21 9.30 -19.96
C GLN A 12 14.46 10.33 -21.06
N LEU A 13 14.63 11.59 -20.69
CA LEU A 13 14.98 12.67 -21.61
C LEU A 13 16.46 13.02 -21.49
N ARG A 14 17.13 13.20 -22.63
CA ARG A 14 18.49 13.72 -22.72
C ARG A 14 18.49 15.07 -23.46
N SER A 15 18.91 16.13 -22.78
CA SER A 15 19.08 17.46 -23.41
C SER A 15 20.13 18.27 -22.65
N GLY A 16 20.89 19.12 -23.35
CA GLY A 16 21.89 20.01 -22.72
C GLY A 16 22.88 19.30 -21.78
N ALA A 17 23.36 18.11 -22.16
CA ALA A 17 24.22 17.25 -21.34
C ALA A 17 23.63 16.83 -19.97
N LYS A 18 22.30 16.81 -19.85
CA LYS A 18 21.56 16.31 -18.67
C LYS A 18 20.74 15.08 -19.04
N LEU A 19 20.58 14.18 -18.07
CA LEU A 19 19.63 13.06 -18.09
C LEU A 19 18.54 13.37 -17.06
N SER A 20 17.28 13.37 -17.47
CA SER A 20 16.15 13.64 -16.58
C SER A 20 15.00 12.67 -16.80
N ASN A 21 14.30 12.35 -15.71
CA ASN A 21 13.03 11.64 -15.74
C ASN A 21 11.94 12.59 -15.26
N ALA A 22 10.73 12.46 -15.79
CA ALA A 22 9.61 13.16 -15.19
C ALA A 22 9.27 12.55 -13.82
N ILE A 23 8.67 13.37 -12.96
CA ILE A 23 8.22 12.96 -11.63
C ILE A 23 6.70 12.91 -11.69
N LEU A 24 6.12 11.79 -11.27
CA LEU A 24 4.68 11.68 -11.13
C LEU A 24 4.17 12.66 -10.08
N MET A 25 3.26 13.54 -10.49
CA MET A 25 2.64 14.56 -9.63
C MET A 25 1.27 14.14 -9.12
N ASP A 26 0.68 13.05 -9.66
CA ASP A 26 -0.59 12.48 -9.22
C ASP A 26 -0.37 11.04 -8.71
N TRP A 27 -0.90 10.75 -7.52
CA TRP A 27 -0.84 9.41 -6.92
C TRP A 27 -1.73 8.41 -7.67
N LYS A 28 -2.74 8.87 -8.41
CA LYS A 28 -3.63 8.01 -9.19
C LYS A 28 -2.86 7.30 -10.28
N ASP A 29 -2.07 8.04 -11.04
CA ASP A 29 -1.22 7.51 -12.10
C ASP A 29 -0.16 6.53 -11.57
N ARG A 30 0.22 6.67 -10.28
CA ARG A 30 1.18 5.76 -9.63
C ARG A 30 0.61 4.35 -9.42
N PHE A 31 -0.70 4.22 -9.24
CA PHE A 31 -1.36 2.96 -8.85
C PHE A 31 -2.55 2.57 -9.74
N ILE A 32 -2.80 3.28 -10.85
CA ILE A 32 -3.97 3.04 -11.71
C ILE A 32 -4.12 1.56 -12.14
N ALA A 33 -3.02 0.94 -12.55
CA ALA A 33 -3.01 -0.47 -12.93
C ALA A 33 -3.28 -1.42 -11.75
N ALA A 34 -2.89 -1.04 -10.52
CA ALA A 34 -3.17 -1.84 -9.34
C ALA A 34 -4.68 -1.83 -9.00
N TYR A 35 -5.35 -0.67 -9.15
CA TYR A 35 -6.80 -0.55 -8.97
C TYR A 35 -7.56 -1.44 -9.96
N ASP A 36 -7.15 -1.47 -11.23
CA ASP A 36 -7.79 -2.33 -12.23
C ASP A 36 -7.60 -3.82 -11.88
N VAL A 37 -6.38 -4.21 -11.48
CA VAL A 37 -6.07 -5.60 -11.13
C VAL A 37 -6.81 -6.06 -9.88
N GLU A 38 -6.88 -5.25 -8.81
CA GLU A 38 -7.55 -5.65 -7.57
C GLU A 38 -9.06 -5.82 -7.76
N LEU A 39 -9.70 -4.92 -8.52
CA LEU A 39 -11.13 -4.97 -8.79
C LEU A 39 -11.49 -6.16 -9.68
N GLN A 40 -10.69 -6.40 -10.72
CA GLN A 40 -10.88 -7.54 -11.61
C GLN A 40 -10.72 -8.87 -10.85
N ALA A 41 -9.68 -8.99 -10.02
CA ALA A 41 -9.46 -10.18 -9.19
C ALA A 41 -10.62 -10.43 -8.22
N PHE A 42 -11.17 -9.37 -7.61
CA PHE A 42 -12.34 -9.47 -6.75
C PHE A 42 -13.57 -9.98 -7.52
N ILE A 43 -13.87 -9.39 -8.68
CA ILE A 43 -15.02 -9.79 -9.51
C ILE A 43 -14.91 -11.25 -9.96
N ASP A 44 -13.73 -11.67 -10.42
CA ASP A 44 -13.49 -13.04 -10.88
C ASP A 44 -13.58 -14.04 -9.72
N GLY A 45 -13.06 -13.67 -8.55
CA GLY A 45 -13.19 -14.46 -7.33
C GLY A 45 -14.66 -14.67 -6.93
N VAL A 46 -15.43 -13.59 -6.85
CA VAL A 46 -16.86 -13.67 -6.52
C VAL A 46 -17.61 -14.58 -7.50
N ARG A 47 -17.33 -14.47 -8.81
CA ARG A 47 -17.91 -15.35 -9.84
C ARG A 47 -17.53 -16.82 -9.64
N ALA A 48 -16.31 -17.10 -9.19
CA ALA A 48 -15.83 -18.46 -8.89
C ALA A 48 -16.24 -18.97 -7.50
N GLY A 49 -16.95 -18.18 -6.69
CA GLY A 49 -17.31 -18.53 -5.31
C GLY A 49 -16.10 -18.53 -4.36
N GLN A 50 -15.02 -17.84 -4.70
CA GLN A 50 -13.78 -17.75 -3.93
C GLN A 50 -13.45 -16.29 -3.67
N VAL A 51 -13.34 -15.86 -2.42
CA VAL A 51 -12.92 -14.48 -2.11
C VAL A 51 -11.46 -14.51 -1.64
N GLY A 52 -10.60 -13.76 -2.33
CA GLY A 52 -9.17 -13.61 -2.01
C GLY A 52 -8.78 -12.14 -1.84
N GLY A 53 -7.48 -11.89 -1.67
CA GLY A 53 -6.94 -10.55 -1.43
C GLY A 53 -6.88 -10.17 0.07
N PRO A 54 -6.60 -8.89 0.40
CA PRO A 54 -6.58 -8.42 1.78
C PRO A 54 -7.92 -8.65 2.47
N SER A 55 -7.86 -9.30 3.63
CA SER A 55 -9.02 -9.65 4.44
C SER A 55 -9.35 -8.58 5.48
N ALA A 56 -10.47 -8.76 6.18
CA ALA A 56 -10.81 -7.90 7.33
C ALA A 56 -9.74 -7.91 8.43
N TRP A 57 -9.00 -9.01 8.59
CA TRP A 57 -7.88 -9.08 9.53
C TRP A 57 -6.72 -8.16 9.12
N ASP A 58 -6.42 -8.09 7.83
CA ASP A 58 -5.36 -7.21 7.32
C ASP A 58 -5.76 -5.74 7.52
N GLY A 59 -7.04 -5.42 7.36
CA GLY A 59 -7.61 -4.10 7.71
C GLY A 59 -7.54 -3.78 9.20
N PHE A 60 -7.85 -4.75 10.08
CA PHE A 60 -7.72 -4.59 11.53
C PHE A 60 -6.26 -4.35 11.94
N ALA A 61 -5.32 -5.11 11.38
CA ALA A 61 -3.91 -4.94 11.65
C ALA A 61 -3.39 -3.56 11.22
N ALA A 62 -3.83 -3.06 10.06
CA ALA A 62 -3.51 -1.72 9.59
C ALA A 62 -4.07 -0.64 10.52
N ALA A 63 -5.30 -0.80 11.02
CA ALA A 63 -5.92 0.14 11.95
C ALA A 63 -5.15 0.23 13.29
N VAL A 64 -4.83 -0.92 13.91
CA VAL A 64 -4.06 -0.96 15.16
C VAL A 64 -2.68 -0.30 15.00
N ALA A 65 -2.01 -0.54 13.87
CA ALA A 65 -0.74 0.11 13.57
C ALA A 65 -0.88 1.63 13.36
N ALA A 66 -1.94 2.06 12.67
CA ALA A 66 -2.22 3.48 12.46
C ALA A 66 -2.48 4.20 13.79
N ASP A 67 -3.26 3.60 14.70
CA ASP A 67 -3.54 4.16 16.03
C ASP A 67 -2.25 4.34 16.85
N ALA A 68 -1.37 3.32 16.86
CA ALA A 68 -0.07 3.41 17.51
C ALA A 68 0.81 4.53 16.91
N CYS A 69 0.76 4.72 15.58
CA CYS A 69 1.49 5.79 14.92
C CYS A 69 0.96 7.17 15.29
N VAL A 70 -0.36 7.35 15.37
CA VAL A 70 -0.98 8.61 15.84
C VAL A 70 -0.58 8.90 17.28
N GLN A 71 -0.60 7.89 18.15
CA GLN A 71 -0.16 8.03 19.54
C GLN A 71 1.33 8.38 19.65
N ALA A 72 2.19 7.77 18.82
CA ALA A 72 3.62 8.08 18.78
C ALA A 72 3.88 9.51 18.29
N GLN A 73 3.13 9.98 17.28
CA GLN A 73 3.21 11.36 16.79
C GLN A 73 2.85 12.38 17.89
N GLN A 74 1.82 12.09 18.67
CA GLN A 74 1.35 12.98 19.75
C GLN A 74 2.28 12.98 20.97
N SER A 75 2.80 11.81 21.34
CA SER A 75 3.63 11.64 22.54
C SER A 75 5.12 11.90 22.31
N GLY A 76 5.60 11.79 21.07
CA GLY A 76 7.02 11.79 20.73
C GLY A 76 7.79 10.56 21.24
N GLN A 77 7.09 9.55 21.76
CA GLN A 77 7.68 8.34 22.33
C GLN A 77 7.54 7.14 21.39
N ILE A 78 8.33 6.10 21.66
CA ILE A 78 8.14 4.79 21.02
C ILE A 78 6.87 4.16 21.58
N VAL A 79 5.90 3.92 20.70
CA VAL A 79 4.64 3.21 21.02
C VAL A 79 4.70 1.81 20.43
N LYS A 80 4.39 0.80 21.23
CA LYS A 80 4.37 -0.60 20.80
C LYS A 80 3.05 -0.87 20.05
N VAL A 81 3.15 -1.55 18.91
CA VAL A 81 1.99 -2.09 18.19
C VAL A 81 1.67 -3.46 18.81
N GLU A 82 0.47 -3.60 19.38
CA GLU A 82 0.02 -4.85 20.00
C GLU A 82 -1.14 -5.44 19.21
N LEU A 83 -0.89 -6.58 18.57
CA LEU A 83 -1.89 -7.31 17.81
C LEU A 83 -2.24 -8.62 18.53
N PRO A 84 -3.53 -8.96 18.70
CA PRO A 84 -3.93 -10.29 19.16
C PRO A 84 -3.52 -11.34 18.13
N GLU A 85 -3.53 -12.61 18.56
CA GLU A 85 -3.26 -13.74 17.67
C GLU A 85 -4.26 -13.73 16.49
N ARG A 86 -3.75 -13.94 15.27
CA ARG A 86 -4.57 -14.02 14.06
C ARG A 86 -5.52 -15.21 14.19
N PRO A 87 -6.85 -14.99 14.15
CA PRO A 87 -7.80 -16.09 14.19
C PRO A 87 -7.59 -17.01 13.00
N ARG A 88 -7.65 -18.32 13.24
CA ARG A 88 -7.52 -19.37 12.21
C ARG A 88 -8.45 -19.17 11.01
N PHE A 89 -9.58 -18.50 11.21
CA PHE A 89 -10.50 -18.14 10.13
C PHE A 89 -9.83 -17.32 9.01
N TYR A 90 -8.87 -16.47 9.36
CA TYR A 90 -8.14 -15.63 8.40
C TYR A 90 -6.82 -16.25 7.94
N GLY A 91 -6.47 -17.47 8.36
CA GLY A 91 -5.21 -18.15 8.02
C GLY A 91 -4.89 -19.29 8.98
#